data_AF-A0A7I7NVD1-F1
#
_entry.id   AF-A0A7I7NVD1-F1
#
_cell.length_a   1.000
_cell.length_b   1.000
_cell.length_c   1.000
_cell.angle_alpha   90.00
_cell.angle_beta   90.00
_cell.angle_gamma   90.00
#
_symmetry.space_group_name_H-M   'P 1'
#
loop_
_entity.id
_entity.type
_entity.pdbx_description
1 polymer ?
#
loop_
_entity_poly.entity_id
_entity_poly.type
_entity_poly.pdbx_seq_one_letter_code
_entity_poly.pdbx_strand_id
1 'polypeptide(L)'
;MAGRIGALTRELGAIAAGNSHRVPARSDKRFADPAWEQNPLLHRIMQAYLAGAETAEGLLADAGLDWRDQERMRFVVDNLVEGLAPGNNPLISPLGWKAMIDTGGLSAVRGVKAFARDMLSKPRVPAMVEPDAFVVGESLAVTKGAVVLQTSMFELIQYAPQTAKVREIPCSWCRR
;
A
#
# COMPACT_ATOMS: atom_id res chain seq x y z
N MET A 1 -29.66 -3.92 -14.42
CA MET A 1 -28.43 -4.63 -14.85
C MET A 1 -28.03 -4.38 -16.32
N ALA A 2 -28.82 -4.78 -17.33
CA ALA A 2 -28.43 -4.64 -18.75
C ALA A 2 -28.10 -3.19 -19.21
N GLY A 3 -28.81 -2.19 -18.68
CA GLY A 3 -28.55 -0.78 -19.00
C GLY A 3 -27.19 -0.27 -18.52
N ARG A 4 -26.72 -0.73 -17.36
CA ARG A 4 -25.41 -0.32 -16.79
C ARG A 4 -24.25 -0.96 -17.54
N ILE A 5 -24.39 -2.22 -17.96
CA ILE A 5 -23.39 -2.89 -18.81
C ILE A 5 -23.28 -2.17 -20.16
N GLY A 6 -24.40 -1.79 -20.76
CA GLY A 6 -24.41 -1.00 -22.00
C GLY A 6 -23.77 0.40 -21.84
N ALA A 7 -23.96 1.04 -20.68
CA ALA A 7 -23.29 2.30 -20.35
C ALA A 7 -21.77 2.13 -20.18
N LEU A 8 -21.33 1.07 -19.49
CA LEU A 8 -19.91 0.75 -19.33
C LEU A 8 -19.22 0.50 -20.68
N THR A 9 -19.82 -0.29 -21.58
CA THR A 9 -19.23 -0.55 -22.90
C THR A 9 -19.08 0.73 -23.73
N ARG A 10 -20.05 1.65 -23.64
CA ARG A 10 -19.98 2.96 -24.29
C ARG A 10 -18.89 3.83 -23.67
N GLU A 11 -18.79 3.84 -22.35
CA GLU A 11 -17.78 4.59 -21.62
C GLU A 11 -16.37 4.08 -21.92
N LEU A 12 -16.16 2.76 -21.95
CA LEU A 12 -14.89 2.15 -22.35
C LEU A 12 -14.52 2.51 -23.80
N GLY A 13 -15.50 2.58 -24.71
CA GLY A 13 -15.30 3.08 -26.07
C GLY A 13 -14.87 4.56 -26.10
N ALA A 14 -15.50 5.41 -25.28
CA ALA A 14 -15.15 6.82 -25.16
C ALA A 14 -13.75 7.02 -24.54
N ILE A 15 -13.37 6.19 -23.57
CA ILE A 15 -12.03 6.17 -22.96
C ILE A 15 -10.98 5.75 -23.99
N ALA A 16 -11.24 4.69 -24.75
CA ALA A 16 -10.34 4.23 -25.81
C ALA A 16 -10.14 5.30 -26.90
N ALA A 17 -11.22 6.03 -27.24
CA ALA A 17 -11.19 7.15 -28.17
C ALA A 17 -10.56 8.44 -27.58
N GLY A 18 -10.29 8.49 -26.27
CA GLY A 18 -9.73 9.67 -25.60
C GLY A 18 -10.71 10.79 -25.30
N ASN A 19 -12.02 10.52 -25.37
CA ASN A 19 -13.09 11.51 -25.17
C ASN A 19 -13.70 11.46 -23.76
N SER A 20 -13.25 10.57 -22.87
CA SER A 20 -13.72 10.52 -21.50
C SER A 20 -13.04 11.58 -20.63
N HIS A 21 -13.84 12.26 -19.81
CA HIS A 21 -13.40 13.33 -18.89
C HIS A 21 -13.36 12.84 -17.43
N ARG A 22 -13.29 11.52 -17.22
CA ARG A 22 -13.26 10.94 -15.88
C ARG A 22 -11.94 11.28 -15.19
N VAL A 23 -12.06 11.79 -13.97
CA VAL A 23 -10.96 12.14 -13.09
C VAL A 23 -11.15 11.45 -11.74
N PRO A 24 -10.06 11.05 -11.07
CA PRO A 24 -10.14 10.45 -9.74
C PRO A 24 -10.65 11.50 -8.73
N ALA A 25 -11.31 11.03 -7.68
CA ALA A 25 -11.66 11.90 -6.57
C ALA A 25 -10.38 12.47 -5.95
N ARG A 26 -10.38 13.77 -5.57
CA ARG A 26 -9.23 14.43 -4.93
C ARG A 26 -8.72 13.73 -3.66
N SER A 27 -9.56 12.93 -3.01
CA SER A 27 -9.22 12.16 -1.81
C SER A 27 -8.60 10.79 -2.10
N ASP A 28 -8.61 10.32 -3.34
CA ASP A 28 -8.10 9.01 -3.70
C ASP A 28 -6.57 9.02 -3.84
N LYS A 29 -5.89 8.58 -2.76
CA LYS A 29 -4.43 8.52 -2.70
C LYS A 29 -3.81 7.55 -3.72
N ARG A 30 -4.59 6.61 -4.29
CA ARG A 30 -4.09 5.63 -5.28
C ARG A 30 -3.67 6.30 -6.59
N PHE A 31 -4.28 7.44 -6.92
CA PHE A 31 -4.02 8.20 -8.13
C PHE A 31 -3.29 9.53 -7.85
N ALA A 32 -2.59 9.63 -6.72
CA ALA A 32 -1.86 10.85 -6.36
C ALA A 32 -0.60 11.11 -7.21
N ASP A 33 -0.11 10.11 -7.96
CA ASP A 33 1.07 10.25 -8.82
C ASP A 33 0.71 11.06 -10.09
N PRO A 34 1.45 12.16 -10.41
CA PRO A 34 1.22 12.95 -11.62
C PRO A 34 1.29 12.15 -12.93
N ALA A 35 1.96 10.99 -12.95
CA ALA A 35 2.04 10.14 -14.12
C ALA A 35 0.68 9.63 -14.61
N TRP A 36 -0.33 9.55 -13.74
CA TRP A 36 -1.71 9.22 -14.12
C TRP A 36 -2.39 10.30 -14.97
N GLU A 37 -1.94 11.55 -14.87
CA GLU A 37 -2.44 12.66 -15.70
C GLU A 37 -1.55 12.92 -16.91
N GLN A 38 -0.23 12.77 -16.76
CA GLN A 38 0.74 13.12 -17.79
C GLN A 38 0.84 12.08 -18.92
N ASN A 39 0.57 10.80 -18.64
CA ASN A 39 0.67 9.74 -19.63
C ASN A 39 -0.72 9.36 -20.17
N PRO A 40 -1.02 9.58 -21.47
CA PRO A 40 -2.32 9.27 -22.06
C PRO A 40 -2.75 7.81 -21.91
N LEU A 41 -1.81 6.86 -21.88
CA LEU A 41 -2.12 5.45 -21.69
C LEU A 41 -2.52 5.15 -20.24
N LEU A 42 -1.74 5.64 -19.27
CA LEU A 42 -2.04 5.48 -17.84
C LEU A 42 -3.35 6.20 -17.48
N HIS A 43 -3.59 7.37 -18.07
CA HIS A 43 -4.82 8.11 -17.90
C HIS A 43 -6.04 7.29 -18.35
N ARG A 44 -5.97 6.65 -19.53
CA ARG A 44 -7.04 5.77 -20.03
C ARG A 44 -7.24 4.53 -19.16
N ILE A 45 -6.16 3.93 -18.65
CA ILE A 45 -6.24 2.78 -17.74
C ILE A 45 -6.94 3.17 -16.43
N MET A 46 -6.56 4.31 -15.85
CA MET A 46 -7.23 4.87 -14.67
C MET A 46 -8.72 5.12 -14.95
N GLN A 47 -9.06 5.76 -16.07
CA GLN A 47 -10.45 6.04 -16.42
C GLN A 47 -11.27 4.75 -16.60
N ALA A 48 -10.71 3.73 -17.23
CA ALA A 48 -11.35 2.42 -17.40
C ALA A 48 -11.59 1.73 -16.06
N TYR A 49 -10.62 1.82 -15.15
CA TYR A 49 -10.75 1.31 -13.78
C TYR A 49 -11.87 2.02 -13.01
N LEU A 50 -11.90 3.36 -13.03
CA LEU A 50 -12.92 4.15 -12.33
C LEU A 50 -14.32 3.85 -12.89
N ALA A 51 -14.47 3.74 -14.21
CA ALA A 51 -15.74 3.39 -14.84
C ALA A 51 -16.20 1.96 -14.45
N GLY A 52 -15.26 1.00 -14.38
CA GLY A 52 -15.53 -0.36 -13.95
C GLY A 52 -15.96 -0.46 -12.48
N ALA A 53 -15.26 0.25 -11.58
CA ALA A 53 -15.58 0.30 -10.16
C ALA A 53 -16.99 0.87 -9.91
N GLU A 54 -17.30 2.03 -10.51
CA GLU A 54 -18.62 2.66 -10.39
C GLU A 54 -19.75 1.76 -10.95
N THR A 55 -19.47 1.03 -12.04
CA THR A 55 -20.44 0.10 -12.62
C THR A 55 -20.68 -1.10 -11.70
N ALA A 56 -19.64 -1.64 -11.07
CA ALA A 56 -19.75 -2.76 -10.15
C ALA A 56 -20.56 -2.37 -8.89
N GLU A 57 -20.27 -1.21 -8.30
CA GLU A 57 -21.04 -0.67 -7.17
C GLU A 57 -22.51 -0.44 -7.56
N GLY A 58 -22.76 0.14 -8.74
CA GLY A 58 -24.11 0.37 -9.25
C GLY A 58 -24.89 -0.91 -9.53
N LEU A 59 -24.23 -1.96 -10.03
CA LEU A 59 -24.85 -3.27 -10.24
C LEU A 59 -25.23 -3.93 -8.91
N LEU A 60 -24.40 -3.79 -7.89
CA LEU A 60 -24.69 -4.28 -6.55
C LEU A 60 -25.85 -3.50 -5.90
N ALA A 61 -25.90 -2.18 -6.07
CA ALA A 61 -27.00 -1.36 -5.57
C ALA A 61 -28.34 -1.74 -6.22
N ASP A 62 -28.34 -2.04 -7.52
CA ASP A 62 -29.54 -2.44 -8.27
C ASP A 62 -29.95 -3.91 -8.04
N ALA A 63 -29.15 -4.72 -7.32
CA ALA A 63 -29.37 -6.17 -7.19
C ALA A 63 -30.55 -6.56 -6.29
N GLY A 64 -31.13 -5.61 -5.53
CA GLY A 64 -32.32 -5.84 -4.71
C GLY A 64 -32.14 -6.89 -3.61
N LEU A 65 -30.92 -7.03 -3.08
CA LEU A 65 -30.57 -7.99 -2.05
C LEU A 65 -31.06 -7.53 -0.66
N ASP A 66 -31.25 -8.49 0.25
CA ASP A 66 -31.42 -8.18 1.68
C ASP A 66 -30.16 -7.51 2.23
N TRP A 67 -30.33 -6.68 3.26
CA TRP A 67 -29.25 -5.81 3.77
C TRP A 67 -27.99 -6.58 4.17
N ARG A 68 -28.13 -7.80 4.73
CA ARG A 68 -26.99 -8.64 5.13
C ARG A 68 -26.20 -9.15 3.94
N ASP A 69 -26.90 -9.59 2.91
CA ASP A 69 -26.28 -10.15 1.70
C ASP A 69 -25.70 -9.03 0.84
N GLN A 70 -26.33 -7.87 0.82
CA GLN A 70 -25.80 -6.67 0.17
C GLN A 70 -24.47 -6.23 0.78
N GLU A 71 -24.36 -6.22 2.12
CA GLU A 71 -23.12 -5.81 2.79
C GLU A 71 -21.98 -6.82 2.59
N ARG A 72 -22.30 -8.12 2.60
CA ARG A 72 -21.31 -9.17 2.28
C ARG A 72 -20.82 -9.06 0.85
N MET A 73 -21.74 -8.86 -0.10
CA MET A 73 -21.38 -8.74 -1.51
C MET A 73 -20.63 -7.42 -1.77
N ARG A 74 -20.96 -6.34 -1.08
CA ARG A 74 -20.21 -5.08 -1.10
C ARG A 74 -18.76 -5.33 -0.69
N PHE A 75 -18.54 -5.98 0.44
CA PHE A 75 -17.20 -6.33 0.88
C PHE A 75 -16.43 -7.15 -0.17
N VAL A 76 -17.05 -8.15 -0.80
CA VAL A 76 -16.39 -8.96 -1.84
C VAL A 76 -16.06 -8.14 -3.09
N VAL A 77 -17.00 -7.30 -3.54
CA VAL A 77 -16.81 -6.43 -4.71
C VAL A 77 -15.72 -5.40 -4.43
N ASP A 78 -15.74 -4.76 -3.26
CA ASP A 78 -14.73 -3.78 -2.85
C ASP A 78 -13.33 -4.42 -2.81
N ASN A 79 -13.19 -5.60 -2.21
CA ASN A 79 -11.92 -6.34 -2.19
C ASN A 79 -11.44 -6.70 -3.61
N LEU A 80 -12.35 -7.07 -4.51
CA LEU A 80 -12.00 -7.40 -5.89
C LEU A 80 -11.57 -6.15 -6.67
N VAL A 81 -12.31 -5.05 -6.53
CA VAL A 81 -12.01 -3.76 -7.15
C VAL A 81 -10.70 -3.19 -6.62
N GLU A 82 -10.43 -3.28 -5.33
CA GLU A 82 -9.16 -2.90 -4.73
C GLU A 82 -8.01 -3.80 -5.19
N GLY A 83 -8.22 -5.13 -5.25
CA GLY A 83 -7.22 -6.07 -5.75
C GLY A 83 -6.83 -5.83 -7.21
N LEU A 84 -7.79 -5.42 -8.05
CA LEU A 84 -7.60 -5.06 -9.45
C LEU A 84 -7.11 -3.63 -9.66
N ALA A 85 -6.88 -2.85 -8.59
CA ALA A 85 -6.41 -1.49 -8.70
C ALA A 85 -5.07 -1.46 -9.47
N PRO A 86 -4.94 -0.63 -10.51
CA PRO A 86 -3.77 -0.65 -11.38
C PRO A 86 -2.49 -0.17 -10.65
N GLY A 87 -2.63 0.50 -9.50
CA GLY A 87 -1.52 0.82 -8.60
C GLY A 87 -0.93 -0.37 -7.84
N ASN A 88 -1.67 -1.48 -7.69
CA ASN A 88 -1.22 -2.70 -7.01
C ASN A 88 -0.40 -3.62 -7.92
N ASN A 89 -0.44 -3.40 -9.24
CA ASN A 89 0.38 -4.15 -10.18
C ASN A 89 1.66 -3.35 -10.50
N PRO A 90 2.85 -3.83 -10.12
CA PRO A 90 4.12 -3.14 -10.40
C PRO A 90 4.41 -2.99 -11.90
N LEU A 91 3.73 -3.75 -12.78
CA LEU A 91 3.83 -3.64 -14.24
C LEU A 91 2.96 -2.52 -14.83
N ILE A 92 2.00 -1.97 -14.08
CA ILE A 92 1.07 -0.92 -14.55
C ILE A 92 1.20 0.34 -13.69
N SER A 93 1.66 0.19 -12.45
CA SER A 93 1.88 1.29 -11.52
C SER A 93 3.00 2.21 -12.02
N PRO A 94 2.76 3.53 -12.10
CA PRO A 94 3.78 4.49 -12.49
C PRO A 94 4.97 4.52 -11.52
N LEU A 95 4.78 4.15 -10.25
CA LEU A 95 5.87 3.97 -9.29
C LEU A 95 6.80 2.81 -9.69
N GLY A 96 6.24 1.73 -10.25
CA GLY A 96 6.99 0.58 -10.74
C GLY A 96 7.82 0.94 -11.98
N TRP A 97 7.21 1.64 -12.94
CA TRP A 97 7.92 2.14 -14.14
C TRP A 97 8.95 3.20 -13.80
N LYS A 98 8.64 4.14 -12.90
CA LYS A 98 9.57 5.17 -12.44
C LYS A 98 10.75 4.56 -11.70
N ALA A 99 10.52 3.64 -10.77
CA ALA A 99 11.60 2.89 -10.12
C ALA A 99 12.41 2.05 -11.13
N MET A 100 11.78 1.48 -12.17
CA MET A 100 12.45 0.73 -13.22
C MET A 100 13.32 1.63 -14.11
N ILE A 101 12.85 2.83 -14.46
CA ILE A 101 13.59 3.81 -15.28
C ILE A 101 14.71 4.45 -14.44
N ASP A 102 14.40 4.93 -13.23
CA ASP A 102 15.34 5.60 -12.32
C ASP A 102 16.48 4.66 -11.87
N THR A 103 16.23 3.34 -11.83
CA THR A 103 17.26 2.33 -11.51
C THR A 103 17.76 1.54 -12.72
N GLY A 104 17.34 1.89 -13.95
CA GLY A 104 17.72 1.16 -15.16
C GLY A 104 17.39 -0.34 -15.14
N GLY A 105 16.35 -0.75 -14.42
CA GLY A 105 15.94 -2.15 -14.24
C GLY A 105 16.67 -2.89 -13.12
N LEU A 106 17.66 -2.27 -12.46
CA LEU A 106 18.42 -2.90 -11.37
C LEU A 106 17.54 -3.27 -10.18
N SER A 107 16.49 -2.50 -9.87
CA SER A 107 15.56 -2.82 -8.77
C SER A 107 14.75 -4.10 -9.03
N ALA A 108 14.33 -4.34 -10.28
CA ALA A 108 13.61 -5.55 -10.65
C ALA A 108 14.53 -6.78 -10.58
N VAL A 109 15.76 -6.66 -11.07
CA VAL A 109 16.77 -7.74 -10.99
C VAL A 109 17.15 -8.04 -9.54
N ARG A 110 17.33 -7.00 -8.71
CA ARG A 110 17.58 -7.16 -7.26
C ARG A 110 16.40 -7.83 -6.56
N GLY A 111 15.16 -7.43 -6.87
CA GLY A 111 13.95 -8.02 -6.32
C GLY A 111 13.80 -9.50 -6.69
N VAL A 112 14.00 -9.87 -7.96
CA VAL A 112 13.98 -11.26 -8.42
C VAL A 112 15.10 -12.08 -7.78
N LYS A 113 16.30 -11.51 -7.64
CA LYS A 113 17.44 -12.17 -6.99
C LYS A 113 17.21 -12.37 -5.49
N ALA A 114 16.60 -11.39 -4.81
CA ALA A 114 16.23 -11.50 -3.39
C ALA A 114 15.13 -12.55 -3.20
N PHE A 115 14.08 -12.51 -4.02
CA PHE A 115 13.01 -13.51 -4.00
C PHE A 115 13.52 -14.93 -4.26
N ALA A 116 14.41 -15.11 -5.25
CA ALA A 116 15.04 -16.39 -5.51
C ALA A 116 15.89 -16.86 -4.31
N ARG A 117 16.64 -15.96 -3.66
CA ARG A 117 17.42 -16.27 -2.47
C ARG A 117 16.52 -16.74 -1.32
N ASP A 118 15.44 -16.01 -1.04
CA ASP A 118 14.50 -16.28 0.05
C ASP A 118 13.68 -17.56 -0.17
N MET A 119 13.45 -17.96 -1.43
CA MET A 119 12.81 -19.24 -1.77
C MET A 119 13.76 -20.43 -1.71
N LEU A 120 15.06 -20.19 -1.88
CA LEU A 120 16.11 -21.22 -1.82
C LEU A 120 16.63 -21.45 -0.39
N SER A 121 16.54 -20.45 0.49
CA SER A 121 16.85 -20.58 1.92
C SER A 121 15.63 -21.02 2.74
N LYS A 122 15.87 -21.70 3.88
CA LYS A 122 14.82 -22.02 4.86
C LYS A 122 14.87 -20.99 5.99
N PRO A 123 13.74 -20.47 6.49
CA PRO A 123 12.37 -20.73 6.05
C PRO A 123 12.08 -20.04 4.71
N ARG A 124 11.28 -20.70 3.84
CA ARG A 124 10.91 -20.20 2.49
C ARG A 124 9.87 -19.08 2.60
N VAL A 125 10.25 -17.98 3.24
CA VAL A 125 9.41 -16.83 3.49
C VAL A 125 10.16 -15.62 2.96
N PRO A 126 9.56 -14.81 2.07
CA PRO A 126 10.17 -13.57 1.62
C PRO A 126 10.51 -12.69 2.83
N ALA A 127 11.79 -12.42 3.03
CA ALA A 127 12.25 -11.62 4.15
C ALA A 127 12.22 -10.15 3.75
N MET A 128 11.43 -9.35 4.47
CA MET A 128 11.38 -7.89 4.22
C MET A 128 12.69 -7.19 4.62
N VAL A 129 13.47 -7.82 5.50
CA VAL A 129 14.74 -7.34 6.03
C VAL A 129 15.68 -8.53 6.14
N GLU A 130 16.97 -8.35 5.83
CA GLU A 130 17.98 -9.38 6.08
C GLU A 130 18.02 -9.74 7.58
N PRO A 131 18.14 -11.03 7.96
CA PRO A 131 18.05 -11.45 9.35
C PRO A 131 19.11 -10.81 10.26
N ASP A 132 20.24 -10.40 9.68
CA ASP A 132 21.42 -9.88 10.37
C ASP A 132 21.56 -8.36 10.21
N ALA A 133 20.56 -7.69 9.63
CA ALA A 133 20.63 -6.26 9.30
C ALA A 133 20.73 -5.35 10.53
N PHE A 134 20.38 -5.87 11.72
CA PHE A 134 20.25 -5.08 12.92
C PHE A 134 20.95 -5.68 14.13
N VAL A 135 21.72 -4.85 14.82
CA VAL A 135 22.47 -5.18 16.03
C VAL A 135 21.92 -4.31 17.16
N VAL A 136 21.48 -4.96 18.24
CA VAL A 136 20.99 -4.27 19.45
C VAL A 136 22.14 -3.51 20.09
N GLY A 137 21.94 -2.22 20.33
CA GLY A 137 22.96 -1.28 20.84
C GLY A 137 23.63 -0.44 19.76
N GLU A 138 23.61 -0.86 18.48
CA GLU A 138 24.26 -0.13 17.38
C GLU A 138 23.27 0.39 16.32
N SER A 139 22.33 -0.44 15.88
CA SER A 139 21.30 -0.06 14.91
C SER A 139 19.88 -0.22 15.44
N LEU A 140 19.72 -0.88 16.59
CA LEU A 140 18.47 -0.95 17.36
C LEU A 140 18.71 -0.57 18.83
N ALA A 141 17.71 0.02 19.48
CA ALA A 141 17.78 0.42 20.90
C ALA A 141 18.98 1.33 21.26
N VAL A 142 19.37 2.22 20.33
CA VAL A 142 20.54 3.12 20.43
C VAL A 142 20.33 4.38 21.28
N THR A 143 19.20 4.50 21.96
CA THR A 143 18.90 5.70 22.75
C THR A 143 19.84 5.73 23.94
N LYS A 144 20.66 6.78 24.03
CA LYS A 144 21.63 6.93 25.12
C LYS A 144 20.91 6.83 26.47
N GLY A 145 21.31 5.88 27.29
CA GLY A 145 20.76 5.61 28.60
C GLY A 145 21.67 4.68 29.40
N ALA A 146 21.38 4.53 30.68
CA ALA A 146 22.12 3.67 31.59
C ALA A 146 21.17 2.80 32.40
N VAL A 147 21.58 1.57 32.71
CA VAL A 147 20.87 0.70 33.66
C VAL A 147 21.14 1.23 35.06
N VAL A 148 20.09 1.69 35.75
CA VAL A 148 20.20 2.27 37.11
C VAL A 148 19.79 1.29 38.20
N LEU A 149 19.06 0.23 37.84
CA LEU A 149 18.69 -0.87 38.74
C LEU A 149 18.63 -2.16 37.93
N GLN A 150 19.26 -3.21 38.45
CA GLN A 150 19.21 -4.56 37.88
C GLN A 150 18.74 -5.53 38.95
N THR A 151 17.74 -6.34 38.62
CA THR A 151 17.20 -7.40 39.47
C THR A 151 17.07 -8.69 38.68
N SER A 152 16.73 -9.80 39.33
CA SER A 152 16.45 -11.07 38.63
C SER A 152 15.20 -11.02 37.74
N MET A 153 14.32 -10.04 37.93
CA MET A 153 13.05 -9.93 37.22
C MET A 153 13.06 -8.85 36.13
N PHE A 154 13.83 -7.77 36.32
CA PHE A 154 13.85 -6.64 35.38
C PHE A 154 15.10 -5.78 35.51
N GLU A 155 15.33 -5.00 34.46
CA GLU A 155 16.31 -3.91 34.40
C GLU A 155 15.58 -2.58 34.24
N LEU A 156 15.95 -1.59 35.05
CA LEU A 156 15.47 -0.22 34.93
C LEU A 156 16.49 0.61 34.17
N ILE A 157 16.09 1.12 33.01
CA ILE A 157 16.93 1.97 32.16
C ILE A 157 16.50 3.42 32.32
N GLN A 158 17.45 4.29 32.66
CA GLN A 158 17.28 5.75 32.64
C GLN A 158 17.91 6.31 31.37
N TYR A 159 17.09 6.91 30.50
CA TYR A 159 17.57 7.57 29.29
C TYR A 159 18.18 8.95 29.59
N ALA A 160 19.21 9.31 28.83
CA ALA A 160 19.85 10.61 28.93
C ALA A 160 18.91 11.71 28.39
N PRO A 161 18.73 12.83 29.11
CA PRO A 161 17.86 13.90 28.67
C PRO A 161 18.37 14.50 27.36
N GLN A 162 17.48 14.67 26.38
CA GLN A 162 17.80 15.29 25.09
C GLN A 162 17.58 16.82 25.10
N THR A 163 17.10 17.39 26.21
CA THR A 163 16.76 18.82 26.36
C THR A 163 17.27 19.37 27.68
N ALA A 164 17.55 20.68 27.74
CA ALA A 164 18.08 21.34 28.94
C ALA A 164 17.08 21.40 30.11
N LYS A 165 15.78 21.37 29.82
CA LYS A 165 14.70 21.30 30.82
C LYS A 165 13.90 20.02 30.61
N VAL A 166 13.57 19.34 31.70
CA VAL A 166 12.70 18.16 31.76
C VAL A 166 11.57 18.42 32.74
N ARG A 167 10.49 17.65 32.65
CA ARG A 167 9.37 17.75 33.61
C ARG A 167 9.81 17.20 34.98
N GLU A 168 9.22 17.76 36.04
CA GLU A 168 9.50 17.35 37.42
C GLU A 168 9.07 15.92 37.71
N ILE A 169 7.95 15.48 37.14
CA ILE A 169 7.45 14.12 37.27
C ILE A 169 8.04 13.25 36.15
N PRO A 170 8.81 12.18 36.47
CA PRO A 170 9.37 11.30 35.47
C PRO A 170 8.29 10.40 34.85
N CYS A 171 8.43 10.11 33.56
CA CYS A 171 7.60 9.12 32.88
C CYS A 171 8.24 7.74 33.01
N SER A 172 7.57 6.82 33.72
CA SER A 172 7.96 5.40 33.76
C SER A 172 7.21 4.61 32.70
N TRP A 173 7.92 3.76 31.96
CA TRP A 173 7.32 2.85 30.99
C TRP A 173 7.66 1.41 31.37
N CYS A 174 6.64 0.54 31.41
CA CYS A 174 6.80 -0.89 31.69
C CYS A 174 6.38 -1.67 30.45
N ARG A 175 7.34 -2.39 29.85
CA ARG A 175 7.05 -3.33 28.76
C ARG A 175 6.52 -4.62 29.35
N ARG A 176 5.37 -5.08 28.87
CA ARG A 176 4.83 -6.40 29.20
C ARG A 176 5.51 -7.50 28.40
#